data_AF-A0A9D0N7A8-F1
#
_entry.id   AF-A0A9D0N7A8-F1
#
_cell.length_a   1.000
_cell.length_b   1.000
_cell.length_c   1.000
_cell.angle_alpha   90.00
_cell.angle_beta   90.00
_cell.angle_gamma   90.00
#
_symmetry.space_group_name_H-M   'P 1'
#
loop_
_entity.id
_entity.type
_entity.pdbx_description
1 polymer ?
#
loop_
_entity_poly.entity_id
_entity_poly.type
_entity_poly.pdbx_seq_one_letter_code
_entity_poly.pdbx_strand_id
1 'polypeptide(L)' 'FTGSYREVAQQKQQALDVRFEKNPERFVKGRPIVKLPPAFVAINPITLEEAAESGVSDCVNFPTLTAAGYVASNRC' A
#
# COMPACT_ATOMS: atom_id res chain seq x y z
N PHE A 1 -3.48 5.76 3.69
CA PHE A 1 -2.42 5.20 4.56
C PHE A 1 -2.08 6.23 5.62
N THR A 2 -2.34 5.96 6.89
CA THR A 2 -2.25 6.95 8.00
C THR A 2 -0.87 7.04 8.65
N GLY A 3 0.09 6.18 8.27
CA GLY A 3 1.41 6.12 8.91
C GLY A 3 1.45 5.36 10.25
N SER A 4 0.32 4.84 10.74
CA SER A 4 0.19 4.12 12.03
C SER A 4 1.08 2.88 12.16
N TYR A 5 1.68 2.39 11.07
CA TYR A 5 2.64 1.29 11.10
C TYR A 5 3.86 1.59 11.99
N ARG A 6 4.22 2.87 12.16
CA ARG A 6 5.36 3.28 13.01
C ARG A 6 5.07 3.04 14.48
N GLU A 7 3.88 3.41 14.93
CA GLU A 7 3.42 3.20 16.32
C GLU A 7 3.33 1.70 16.62
N VAL A 8 2.73 0.93 15.70
CA VAL A 8 2.66 -0.52 15.80
C VAL A 8 4.05 -1.15 15.86
N ALA A 9 5.01 -0.64 15.09
CA ALA A 9 6.38 -1.14 15.11
C ALA A 9 7.09 -0.85 16.44
N GLN A 10 6.89 0.34 17.02
CA GLN A 10 7.42 0.69 18.33
C GLN A 10 6.87 -0.22 19.44
N GLN A 11 5.55 -0.42 19.48
CA GLN A 11 4.90 -1.31 20.45
C GLN A 11 5.43 -2.75 20.33
N LYS A 12 5.57 -3.25 19.10
CA LYS A 12 6.13 -4.58 18.85
C LYS A 12 7.58 -4.69 19.31
N GLN A 13 8.40 -3.65 19.09
CA GLN A 13 9.81 -3.67 19.51
C GLN A 13 9.93 -3.69 21.04
N GLN A 14 9.14 -2.87 21.74
CA GLN A 14 9.09 -2.87 23.20
C GLN A 14 8.71 -4.25 23.75
N ALA A 15 7.70 -4.91 23.18
CA ALA A 15 7.30 -6.24 23.60
C ALA A 15 8.41 -7.29 23.38
N LEU A 16 9.11 -7.20 22.25
CA LEU A 16 10.24 -8.06 21.93
C LEU A 16 11.43 -7.83 22.87
N ASP A 17 11.73 -6.58 23.20
CA ASP A 17 12.79 -6.20 24.13
C ASP A 17 12.52 -6.75 25.53
N VAL A 18 11.30 -6.55 26.05
CA VAL A 18 10.87 -7.10 27.35
C VAL A 18 10.98 -8.63 27.37
N ARG A 19 10.67 -9.30 26.26
CA ARG A 19 10.77 -10.76 26.19
C ARG A 19 12.22 -11.23 26.14
N PHE A 20 13.08 -10.50 25.42
CA PHE A 20 14.51 -10.78 25.34
C PHE A 20 15.18 -10.63 26.71
N GLU A 21 14.88 -9.58 27.45
CA GLU A 21 15.43 -9.37 28.80
C GLU A 21 15.07 -10.49 29.77
N LYS A 22 13.86 -11.06 29.64
CA LYS A 22 13.42 -12.15 30.51
C LYS A 22 14.04 -13.50 30.18
N ASN A 23 14.34 -13.77 28.91
CA ASN A 23 14.77 -15.10 28.44
C ASN A 23 15.69 -14.97 27.21
N PRO A 24 16.90 -14.39 27.37
CA PRO A 24 17.79 -14.14 26.23
C PRO A 24 18.21 -15.43 25.51
N GLU A 25 18.33 -16.54 26.24
CA GLU A 25 18.72 -17.86 25.73
C GLU A 25 17.74 -18.43 24.69
N ARG A 26 16.47 -18.00 24.69
CA ARG A 26 15.48 -18.43 23.69
C ARG A 26 15.70 -17.77 22.33
N PHE A 27 16.56 -16.76 22.25
CA PHE A 27 16.84 -16.02 21.04
C PHE A 27 18.24 -16.37 20.51
N VAL A 28 18.34 -17.51 19.81
CA VAL A 28 19.59 -18.06 19.26
C VAL A 28 20.36 -17.06 18.37
N LYS A 29 19.66 -16.08 17.79
CA LYS A 29 20.24 -15.05 16.91
C LYS A 29 20.41 -13.68 17.60
N GLY A 30 20.35 -13.62 18.93
CA GLY A 30 20.44 -12.38 19.70
C GLY A 30 19.14 -11.58 19.72
N ARG A 31 19.24 -10.28 20.03
CA ARG A 31 18.07 -9.42 20.27
C ARG A 31 17.20 -9.30 19.01
N PRO A 32 15.89 -9.65 19.08
CA PRO A 32 14.99 -9.58 17.93
C PRO A 32 14.66 -8.13 17.54
N ILE A 33 14.49 -7.88 16.24
CA ILE A 33 14.14 -6.56 15.67
C ILE A 33 12.86 -6.67 14.83
N VAL A 34 11.96 -5.70 14.99
CA VAL A 34 10.72 -5.59 14.20
C VAL A 34 11.03 -5.24 12.74
N LYS A 35 10.42 -5.97 11.80
CA LYS A 35 10.48 -5.65 10.38
C LYS A 35 9.43 -4.59 10.03
N LEU A 36 9.88 -3.49 9.44
CA LEU A 36 8.99 -2.45 8.90
C LEU A 36 8.40 -2.89 7.56
N PRO A 37 7.20 -2.39 7.20
CA PRO A 37 6.69 -2.55 5.86
C PRO A 37 7.62 -1.86 4.84
N PRO A 38 7.68 -2.35 3.60
CA PRO A 38 8.44 -1.69 2.54
C PRO A 38 7.90 -0.28 2.28
N ALA A 39 8.77 0.62 1.79
CA ALA A 39 8.42 2.01 1.50
C ALA A 39 7.32 2.14 0.43
N PHE A 40 7.24 1.16 -0.46
CA PHE A 40 6.28 1.10 -1.54
C PHE A 40 5.83 -0.35 -1.78
N VAL A 41 4.55 -0.52 -2.11
CA VAL A 41 3.96 -1.78 -2.56
C VAL A 41 3.00 -1.46 -3.69
N ALA A 42 3.09 -2.21 -4.78
CA ALA A 42 2.09 -2.20 -5.85
C ALA A 42 1.56 -3.63 -6.02
N ILE A 43 0.24 -3.77 -6.15
CA ILE A 43 -0.40 -5.05 -6.48
C ILE A 43 -0.32 -5.26 -8.01
N ASN A 44 -0.53 -4.19 -8.78
CA ASN A 44 -0.35 -4.15 -10.24
C ASN A 44 0.33 -2.82 -10.59
N PRO A 45 1.65 -2.78 -10.81
CA PRO A 45 2.31 -1.55 -11.22
C PRO A 45 1.89 -1.21 -12.66
N ILE A 46 1.50 0.04 -12.90
CA ILE A 46 1.26 0.53 -14.25
C ILE A 46 2.61 1.04 -14.77
N THR A 47 3.03 0.55 -15.93
CA THR A 47 4.26 1.03 -16.57
C THR A 47 4.05 2.43 -17.17
N LEU A 48 5.13 3.17 -17.44
CA LEU A 48 5.01 4.48 -18.08
C LEU A 48 4.45 4.36 -19.50
N GLU A 49 4.78 3.25 -20.17
CA GLU A 49 4.29 2.86 -21.48
C GLU A 49 2.78 2.58 -21.43
N GLU A 50 2.32 1.77 -20.47
CA GLU A 50 0.88 1.56 -20.25
C GLU A 50 0.16 2.85 -19.88
N ALA A 51 0.76 3.73 -19.08
CA ALA A 51 0.17 5.03 -18.75
C ALA A 51 0.08 5.96 -19.98
N ALA A 52 0.98 5.82 -20.95
CA ALA A 52 0.98 6.59 -22.20
C ALA A 52 0.02 6.00 -23.25
N GLU A 53 -0.14 4.68 -23.29
CA GLU A 53 -1.05 3.97 -24.20
C GLU A 53 -2.49 3.97 -23.68
N SER A 54 -2.69 4.03 -22.36
CA SER A 54 -3.97 4.23 -21.71
C SER A 54 -4.45 5.67 -21.89
N GLY A 55 -4.75 6.06 -23.13
CA GLY A 55 -5.62 7.21 -23.35
C GLY A 55 -6.93 7.01 -22.57
N VAL A 56 -7.44 8.07 -21.94
CA VAL A 56 -8.73 8.03 -21.24
C VAL A 56 -9.81 7.67 -22.27
N SER A 57 -10.23 6.41 -22.30
CA SER A 57 -11.35 6.00 -23.14
C SER A 57 -12.65 6.31 -22.41
N ASP A 58 -13.44 7.22 -22.97
CA ASP A 58 -14.75 7.62 -22.44
C ASP A 58 -15.85 6.59 -22.73
N CYS A 59 -15.49 5.44 -23.30
CA CYS A 59 -16.41 4.41 -23.81
C CYS A 59 -16.95 3.48 -22.71
N VAL A 60 -17.19 4.03 -21.51
CA VAL A 60 -17.77 3.31 -20.39
C VAL A 60 -19.29 3.44 -20.42
N ASN A 61 -20.01 2.31 -20.32
CA ASN A 61 -21.48 2.30 -20.33
C ASN A 61 -22.05 2.65 -18.96
N PHE A 62 -22.02 3.93 -18.60
CA PHE A 62 -22.67 4.44 -17.40
C PHE A 62 -23.97 5.19 -17.77
N PRO A 63 -25.16 4.68 -17.40
CA PRO A 63 -26.44 5.27 -17.81
C PRO A 63 -26.73 6.65 -17.19
N THR A 64 -25.95 7.08 -16.20
CA THR A 64 -26.15 8.34 -15.47
C THR A 64 -25.32 9.51 -15.99
N LEU A 65 -24.42 9.29 -16.95
CA LEU A 65 -23.51 10.33 -17.44
C LEU A 65 -24.25 11.50 -18.07
N THR A 66 -25.28 11.23 -18.87
CA THR A 66 -26.09 12.28 -19.50
C THR A 66 -26.81 13.16 -18.48
N ALA A 67 -27.28 12.57 -17.38
CA ALA A 67 -27.96 13.32 -16.31
C ALA A 67 -27.00 14.23 -15.52
N ALA A 68 -25.72 13.86 -15.47
CA ALA A 68 -24.64 14.68 -14.91
C ALA A 68 -24.11 15.75 -15.89
N GLY A 69 -24.72 15.88 -17.08
CA GLY A 69 -24.32 16.88 -18.08
C GLY A 69 -23.05 16.51 -18.85
N TYR A 70 -22.63 15.25 -18.79
CA TYR A 70 -21.46 14.77 -19.50
C TYR A 70 -21.73 14.58 -21.00
N VAL A 71 -20.84 15.08 -21.85
CA VAL A 71 -20.88 14.92 -23.31
C VAL A 71 -19.67 14.10 -23.73
N ALA A 72 -19.90 12.91 -24.28
CA ALA A 72 -18.83 12.07 -24.79
C ALA A 72 -18.07 12.80 -25.90
N SER A 73 -16.75 12.86 -25.78
CA SER A 73 -15.89 13.31 -26.87
C SER A 73 -15.87 12.20 -27.94
N ASN A 74 -16.12 12.53 -29.21
CA ASN A 74 -16.37 11.61 -30.34
C ASN A 74 -15.18 10.69 -30.73
N ARG A 75 -14.59 9.97 -29.78
CA ARG A 75 -13.63 8.89 -30.00
C ARG A 75 -14.04 7.68 -29.17
N CYS A 76 -15.22 7.19 -29.51
CA CYS A 76 -15.65 5.80 -29.44
C CYS A 76 -16.24 5.50 -30.83
#